data_AF-A0A3B9MT51-F1
#
_entry.id   AF-A0A3B9MT51-F1
#
_cell.length_a   1.000
_cell.length_b   1.000
_cell.length_c   1.000
_cell.angle_alpha   90.00
_cell.angle_beta   90.00
_cell.angle_gamma   90.00
#
_symmetry.space_group_name_H-M   'P 1'
#
loop_
_entity.id
_entity.type
_entity.pdbx_description
1 polymer ?
#
loop_
_entity_poly.entity_id
_entity_poly.type
_entity_poly.pdbx_seq_one_letter_code
_entity_poly.pdbx_strand_id
1 'polypeptide(L)'
;MKKFALKDEILLNIEKPARYIGGEINEIIKEKEHMAVRFAICFPDVYEIGMSHLGIQIIYDMLNKFEDVWCERVYSPWPDLHKIMKSENIPLFALESQDPIRDFDFLGLTLQYEMCYTNILQVLDLADIPLRASDRTDEDPIVIGGGPCTYNPEPIADFFDLFYIGEGETRYRELMDLYERYRYETSDDGLVDLNRKKSSWDRKGFILEAGKLPGIYAPLLYDVSYNADGTFDKMIPLYEGVPKRVRKELVTDLDNTYYPEKPLVPYIRVTQDR
;
A
#
# COMPACT_ATOMS: atom_id res chain seq x y z
N MET A 1 -7.36 -10.40 -24.68
CA MET A 1 -8.48 -9.96 -23.83
C MET A 1 -7.99 -9.91 -22.41
N LYS A 2 -8.23 -8.81 -21.68
CA LYS A 2 -7.97 -8.69 -20.24
C LYS A 2 -8.76 -9.80 -19.52
N LYS A 3 -8.11 -10.56 -18.63
CA LYS A 3 -8.77 -11.59 -17.83
C LYS A 3 -9.28 -10.92 -16.55
N PHE A 4 -10.59 -10.87 -16.37
CA PHE A 4 -11.18 -10.32 -15.14
C PHE A 4 -11.04 -11.32 -13.99
N ALA A 5 -10.87 -10.79 -12.78
CA ALA A 5 -10.85 -11.60 -11.56
C ALA A 5 -12.24 -12.17 -11.23
N LEU A 6 -13.29 -11.43 -11.57
CA LEU A 6 -14.68 -11.84 -11.38
C LEU A 6 -15.29 -12.35 -12.68
N LYS A 7 -16.06 -13.43 -12.58
CA LYS A 7 -16.88 -13.95 -13.69
C LYS A 7 -18.11 -13.06 -13.87
N ASP A 8 -18.65 -13.01 -15.10
CA ASP A 8 -19.85 -12.24 -15.43
C ASP A 8 -21.05 -12.61 -14.53
N GLU A 9 -21.20 -13.90 -14.20
CA GLU A 9 -22.25 -14.38 -13.29
C GLU A 9 -22.18 -13.74 -11.90
N ILE A 10 -20.96 -13.49 -11.39
CA ILE A 10 -20.77 -12.81 -10.10
C ILE A 10 -21.15 -11.33 -10.23
N LEU A 11 -20.70 -10.67 -11.31
CA LEU A 11 -20.98 -9.25 -11.54
C LEU A 11 -22.50 -8.96 -11.66
N LEU A 12 -23.28 -9.91 -12.18
CA LEU A 12 -24.74 -9.80 -12.27
C LEU A 12 -25.47 -9.96 -10.92
N ASN A 13 -24.79 -10.49 -9.90
CA ASN A 13 -25.36 -10.83 -8.60
C ASN A 13 -24.94 -9.87 -7.46
N ILE A 14 -24.17 -8.82 -7.76
CA ILE A 14 -23.65 -7.86 -6.77
C ILE A 14 -24.11 -6.43 -7.05
N GLU A 15 -24.10 -5.60 -6.02
CA GLU A 15 -24.38 -4.17 -6.09
C GLU A 15 -23.22 -3.43 -6.76
N LYS A 16 -23.55 -2.62 -7.78
CA LYS A 16 -22.62 -1.74 -8.50
C LYS A 16 -21.35 -2.46 -8.98
N PRO A 17 -21.47 -3.43 -9.91
CA PRO A 17 -20.33 -4.20 -10.41
C PRO A 17 -19.19 -3.35 -10.99
N ALA A 18 -19.51 -2.14 -11.47
CA ALA A 18 -18.53 -1.18 -11.96
C ALA A 18 -17.45 -0.78 -10.93
N ARG A 19 -17.65 -1.05 -9.63
CA ARG A 19 -16.60 -0.90 -8.59
C ARG A 19 -15.36 -1.77 -8.84
N TYR A 20 -15.48 -2.84 -9.63
CA TYR A 20 -14.51 -3.94 -9.66
C TYR A 20 -13.88 -4.19 -11.04
N ILE A 21 -14.34 -3.50 -12.08
CA ILE A 21 -13.96 -3.81 -13.47
C ILE A 21 -12.73 -3.04 -13.98
N GLY A 22 -12.43 -1.87 -13.39
CA GLY A 22 -11.38 -0.97 -13.88
C GLY A 22 -11.64 -0.45 -15.29
N GLY A 23 -10.55 -0.11 -16.00
CA GLY A 23 -10.64 0.37 -17.39
C GLY A 23 -11.01 1.86 -17.52
N GLU A 24 -10.99 2.61 -16.42
CA GLU A 24 -11.44 4.00 -16.36
C GLU A 24 -10.60 4.95 -17.22
N ILE A 25 -11.13 6.13 -17.51
CA ILE A 25 -10.36 7.14 -18.23
C ILE A 25 -9.18 7.57 -17.35
N ASN A 26 -8.00 7.63 -17.95
CA ASN A 26 -6.71 7.91 -17.31
C ASN A 26 -6.20 6.80 -16.37
N GLU A 27 -6.78 5.59 -16.42
CA GLU A 27 -6.16 4.40 -15.84
C GLU A 27 -4.77 4.18 -16.46
N ILE A 28 -3.77 3.91 -15.62
CA ILE A 28 -2.39 3.65 -16.04
C ILE A 28 -2.11 2.15 -16.01
N ILE A 29 -1.81 1.59 -17.19
CA ILE A 29 -1.38 0.22 -17.37
C ILE A 29 0.09 0.23 -17.80
N LYS A 30 0.92 -0.57 -17.13
CA LYS A 30 2.34 -0.77 -17.46
C LYS A 30 2.61 -2.24 -17.79
N GLU A 31 3.73 -2.51 -18.45
CA GLU A 31 4.19 -3.88 -18.75
C GLU A 31 4.88 -4.45 -17.52
N LYS A 32 4.27 -5.48 -16.91
CA LYS A 32 4.69 -6.06 -15.62
C LYS A 32 6.15 -6.47 -15.60
N GLU A 33 6.65 -7.00 -16.71
CA GLU A 33 8.00 -7.53 -16.87
C GLU A 33 9.08 -6.44 -16.80
N HIS A 34 8.71 -5.17 -16.99
CA HIS A 34 9.61 -4.02 -16.93
C HIS A 34 9.55 -3.27 -15.59
N MET A 35 8.67 -3.70 -14.68
CA MET A 35 8.47 -3.03 -13.39
C MET A 35 9.31 -3.66 -12.30
N ALA A 36 10.12 -2.84 -11.64
CA ALA A 36 10.89 -3.26 -10.49
C ALA A 36 10.00 -3.44 -9.26
N VAL A 37 8.99 -2.56 -9.11
CA VAL A 37 8.05 -2.55 -7.99
C VAL A 37 6.62 -2.52 -8.49
N ARG A 38 5.81 -3.45 -7.99
CA ARG A 38 4.34 -3.40 -8.04
C ARG A 38 3.78 -2.95 -6.71
N PHE A 39 3.10 -1.82 -6.70
CA PHE A 39 2.54 -1.21 -5.51
C PHE A 39 1.01 -1.20 -5.59
N ALA A 40 0.33 -1.88 -4.67
CA ALA A 40 -1.12 -1.78 -4.54
C ALA A 40 -1.47 -0.67 -3.54
N ILE A 41 -2.05 0.45 -4.00
CA ILE A 41 -2.55 1.50 -3.12
C ILE A 41 -4.03 1.26 -2.80
N CYS A 42 -4.31 1.12 -1.50
CA CYS A 42 -5.60 0.76 -0.96
C CYS A 42 -6.22 1.92 -0.19
N PHE A 43 -7.45 2.27 -0.57
CA PHE A 43 -8.37 2.90 0.37
C PHE A 43 -9.18 1.77 1.03
N PRO A 44 -9.06 1.53 2.35
CA PRO A 44 -9.74 0.43 3.05
C PRO A 44 -11.22 0.74 3.28
N ASP A 45 -11.93 1.07 2.20
CA ASP A 45 -13.37 1.25 2.13
C ASP A 45 -13.81 1.03 0.68
N VAL A 46 -15.10 1.16 0.40
CA VAL A 46 -15.63 1.00 -0.94
C VAL A 46 -15.05 2.03 -1.92
N TYR A 47 -14.99 1.59 -3.17
CA TYR A 47 -14.52 2.36 -4.31
C TYR A 47 -15.08 3.80 -4.34
N GLU A 48 -16.39 4.01 -4.13
CA GLU A 48 -16.97 5.35 -4.26
C GLU A 48 -16.48 6.33 -3.19
N ILE A 49 -15.99 5.84 -2.05
CA ILE A 49 -15.42 6.68 -1.00
C ILE A 49 -13.94 6.92 -1.31
N GLY A 50 -13.21 5.86 -1.63
CA GLY A 50 -11.78 5.96 -1.89
C GLY A 50 -11.44 6.76 -3.13
N MET A 51 -12.22 6.62 -4.20
CA MET A 51 -12.03 7.36 -5.45
C MET A 51 -12.21 8.88 -5.27
N SER A 52 -13.01 9.32 -4.29
CA SER A 52 -13.19 10.73 -3.95
C SER A 52 -12.03 11.34 -3.17
N HIS A 53 -11.05 10.53 -2.76
CA HIS A 53 -9.97 10.97 -1.89
C HIS A 53 -8.76 11.46 -2.68
N LEU A 54 -8.55 12.78 -2.75
CA LEU A 54 -7.44 13.37 -3.53
C LEU A 54 -6.07 12.80 -3.16
N GLY A 55 -5.82 12.52 -1.88
CA GLY A 55 -4.53 11.97 -1.44
C GLY A 55 -4.17 10.63 -2.11
N ILE A 56 -5.15 9.75 -2.39
CA ILE A 56 -4.84 8.49 -3.07
C ILE A 56 -4.51 8.73 -4.55
N GLN A 57 -5.18 9.71 -5.17
CA GLN A 57 -4.93 10.08 -6.57
C GLN A 57 -3.54 10.71 -6.74
N ILE A 58 -3.10 11.54 -5.79
CA ILE A 58 -1.74 12.13 -5.79
C ILE A 58 -0.70 11.02 -5.73
N ILE A 59 -0.81 10.08 -4.79
CA ILE A 59 0.16 8.99 -4.64
C ILE A 59 0.13 8.04 -5.82
N TYR A 60 -1.06 7.73 -6.36
CA TYR A 60 -1.22 6.92 -7.56
C TYR A 60 -0.52 7.56 -8.78
N ASP A 61 -0.77 8.84 -9.04
CA ASP A 61 -0.15 9.59 -10.16
C ASP A 61 1.36 9.68 -9.98
N MET A 62 1.82 10.06 -8.79
CA MET A 62 3.25 10.17 -8.46
C MET A 62 3.99 8.85 -8.66
N LEU A 63 3.53 7.75 -8.05
CA LEU A 63 4.22 6.47 -8.16
C LEU A 63 4.23 5.98 -9.61
N ASN A 64 3.17 6.24 -10.38
CA ASN A 64 3.16 5.88 -11.79
C ASN A 64 4.01 6.79 -12.70
N LYS A 65 4.47 7.96 -12.22
CA LYS A 65 5.49 8.77 -12.91
C LYS A 65 6.90 8.18 -12.77
N PHE A 66 7.13 7.27 -11.83
CA PHE A 66 8.37 6.50 -11.76
C PHE A 66 8.35 5.41 -12.83
N GLU A 67 9.34 5.38 -13.72
CA GLU A 67 9.36 4.47 -14.87
C GLU A 67 9.38 2.99 -14.47
N ASP A 68 9.97 2.69 -13.32
CA ASP A 68 10.22 1.38 -12.72
C ASP A 68 9.14 0.91 -11.74
N VAL A 69 8.15 1.74 -11.43
CA VAL A 69 7.08 1.43 -10.46
C VAL A 69 5.72 1.40 -11.14
N TRP A 70 4.94 0.35 -10.91
CA TRP A 70 3.53 0.31 -11.29
C TRP A 70 2.65 0.35 -10.05
N CYS A 71 1.94 1.46 -9.88
CA CYS A 71 0.98 1.62 -8.80
C CYS A 71 -0.43 1.33 -9.29
N GLU A 72 -1.12 0.42 -8.61
CA GLU A 72 -2.46 -0.05 -8.94
C GLU A 72 -3.40 0.16 -7.74
N ARG A 73 -4.67 0.39 -8.01
CA ARG A 73 -5.69 0.68 -6.99
C ARG A 73 -6.33 -0.60 -6.51
N VAL A 74 -6.64 -0.62 -5.22
CA VAL A 74 -7.47 -1.66 -4.60
C VAL A 74 -8.40 -1.04 -3.56
N TYR A 75 -9.58 -1.62 -3.39
CA TYR A 75 -10.60 -1.15 -2.48
C TYR A 75 -11.18 -2.30 -1.67
N SER A 76 -11.76 -1.99 -0.51
CA SER A 76 -12.47 -3.00 0.27
C SER A 76 -13.76 -3.39 -0.47
N PRO A 77 -14.03 -4.69 -0.71
CA PRO A 77 -15.26 -5.10 -1.35
C PRO A 77 -16.47 -4.87 -0.43
N TRP A 78 -17.63 -4.62 -1.03
CA TRP A 78 -18.88 -4.48 -0.30
C TRP A 78 -19.29 -5.83 0.30
N PRO A 79 -20.14 -5.89 1.35
CA PRO A 79 -20.46 -7.13 2.05
C PRO A 79 -21.09 -8.23 1.18
N ASP A 80 -21.69 -7.91 0.05
CA ASP A 80 -22.20 -8.89 -0.92
C ASP A 80 -21.06 -9.59 -1.66
N LEU A 81 -20.14 -8.84 -2.28
CA LEU A 81 -18.98 -9.40 -2.96
C LEU A 81 -18.02 -10.08 -1.97
N HIS A 82 -17.80 -9.52 -0.78
CA HIS A 82 -16.97 -10.15 0.25
C HIS A 82 -17.42 -11.59 0.55
N LYS A 83 -18.74 -11.82 0.70
CA LYS A 83 -19.29 -13.16 0.95
C LYS A 83 -18.99 -14.12 -0.20
N ILE A 84 -19.18 -13.66 -1.44
CA ILE A 84 -18.92 -14.47 -2.65
C ILE A 84 -17.43 -14.81 -2.73
N MET A 85 -16.56 -13.81 -2.55
CA MET A 85 -15.10 -14.00 -2.59
C MET A 85 -14.63 -15.04 -1.56
N LYS A 86 -15.15 -14.99 -0.32
CA LYS A 86 -14.85 -16.02 0.69
C LYS A 86 -15.40 -17.40 0.31
N SER A 87 -16.61 -17.50 -0.24
CA SER A 87 -17.20 -18.79 -0.61
C SER A 87 -16.54 -19.44 -1.83
N GLU A 88 -16.07 -18.63 -2.79
CA GLU A 88 -15.46 -19.11 -4.03
C GLU A 88 -13.93 -19.10 -3.99
N ASN A 89 -13.32 -18.69 -2.88
CA ASN A 89 -11.87 -18.50 -2.72
C ASN A 89 -11.27 -17.58 -3.80
N ILE A 90 -11.94 -16.46 -4.08
CA ILE A 90 -11.45 -15.44 -4.99
C ILE A 90 -10.57 -14.48 -4.16
N PRO A 91 -9.26 -14.37 -4.45
CA PRO A 91 -8.39 -13.45 -3.73
C PRO A 91 -8.76 -12.01 -4.04
N LEU A 92 -8.45 -11.08 -3.13
CA LEU A 92 -8.48 -9.65 -3.43
C LEU A 92 -7.55 -9.35 -4.60
N PHE A 93 -7.99 -8.47 -5.50
CA PHE A 93 -7.30 -8.16 -6.75
C PHE A 93 -7.22 -6.66 -7.01
N ALA A 94 -6.22 -6.25 -7.79
CA ALA A 94 -6.05 -4.87 -8.23
C ALA A 94 -7.02 -4.50 -9.36
N LEU A 95 -7.43 -3.23 -9.42
CA LEU A 95 -8.41 -2.76 -10.40
C LEU A 95 -7.85 -2.76 -11.84
N GLU A 96 -6.60 -2.32 -11.98
CA GLU A 96 -5.85 -2.19 -13.23
C GLU A 96 -5.53 -3.54 -13.85
N SER A 97 -4.70 -4.37 -13.21
CA SER A 97 -4.27 -5.65 -13.79
C SER A 97 -5.29 -6.77 -13.59
N GLN A 98 -6.13 -6.68 -12.55
CA GLN A 98 -6.94 -7.80 -12.03
C GLN A 98 -6.10 -8.94 -11.42
N ASP A 99 -4.81 -8.69 -11.16
CA ASP A 99 -3.94 -9.65 -10.46
C ASP A 99 -4.25 -9.70 -8.96
N PRO A 100 -4.06 -10.86 -8.31
CA PRO A 100 -4.14 -10.98 -6.85
C PRO A 100 -3.19 -10.04 -6.12
N ILE A 101 -3.65 -9.40 -5.04
CA ILE A 101 -2.84 -8.48 -4.22
C ILE A 101 -1.66 -9.18 -3.55
N ARG A 102 -1.77 -10.49 -3.30
CA ARG A 102 -0.67 -11.32 -2.79
C ARG A 102 0.57 -11.27 -3.69
N ASP A 103 0.41 -11.03 -4.99
CA ASP A 103 1.48 -11.05 -5.99
C ASP A 103 2.14 -9.67 -6.19
N PHE A 104 1.88 -8.72 -5.29
CA PHE A 104 2.46 -7.37 -5.31
C PHE A 104 3.65 -7.29 -4.35
N ASP A 105 4.51 -6.31 -4.56
CA ASP A 105 5.67 -6.05 -3.69
C ASP A 105 5.26 -5.25 -2.44
N PHE A 106 4.29 -4.34 -2.61
CA PHE A 106 3.74 -3.51 -1.54
C PHE A 106 2.21 -3.50 -1.55
N LEU A 107 1.63 -3.48 -0.35
CA LEU A 107 0.25 -3.08 -0.09
C LEU A 107 0.28 -1.80 0.76
N GLY A 108 0.02 -0.65 0.14
CA GLY A 108 -0.15 0.62 0.83
C GLY A 108 -1.59 0.81 1.27
N LEU A 109 -1.84 1.15 2.53
CA LEU A 109 -3.18 1.42 3.07
C LEU A 109 -3.26 2.86 3.56
N THR A 110 -4.21 3.62 3.02
CA THR A 110 -4.45 4.99 3.49
C THR A 110 -5.47 5.02 4.65
N LEU A 111 -5.06 5.56 5.79
CA LEU A 111 -5.76 5.51 7.06
C LEU A 111 -6.34 6.89 7.38
N GLN A 112 -7.53 7.16 6.84
CA GLN A 112 -8.18 8.46 6.95
C GLN A 112 -8.97 8.65 8.26
N TYR A 113 -9.48 7.56 8.83
CA TYR A 113 -10.28 7.57 10.06
C TYR A 113 -10.27 6.19 10.71
N GLU A 114 -10.49 6.13 12.02
CA GLU A 114 -10.39 4.90 12.82
C GLU A 114 -11.47 3.87 12.48
N MET A 115 -12.63 4.31 11.97
CA MET A 115 -13.72 3.40 11.59
C MET A 115 -13.36 2.45 10.44
N CYS A 116 -12.30 2.70 9.67
CA CYS A 116 -11.85 1.80 8.61
C CYS A 116 -10.91 0.69 9.10
N TYR A 117 -10.55 0.64 10.39
CA TYR A 117 -9.56 -0.33 10.89
C TYR A 117 -10.01 -1.78 10.72
N THR A 118 -11.31 -2.07 10.84
CA THR A 118 -11.83 -3.42 10.56
C THR A 118 -11.70 -3.79 9.09
N ASN A 119 -11.77 -2.81 8.18
CA ASN A 119 -11.62 -3.04 6.76
C ASN A 119 -10.16 -3.33 6.39
N ILE A 120 -9.18 -2.81 7.13
CA ILE A 120 -7.77 -3.22 6.97
C ILE A 120 -7.65 -4.74 7.16
N LEU A 121 -8.28 -5.28 8.20
CA LEU A 121 -8.28 -6.72 8.46
C LEU A 121 -9.01 -7.50 7.36
N GLN A 122 -10.12 -6.96 6.84
CA GLN A 122 -10.83 -7.54 5.70
C GLN A 122 -9.94 -7.58 4.44
N VAL A 123 -9.21 -6.50 4.15
CA VAL A 123 -8.30 -6.40 3.01
C VAL A 123 -7.18 -7.43 3.13
N LEU A 124 -6.52 -7.51 4.30
CA LEU A 124 -5.45 -8.49 4.53
C LEU A 124 -5.96 -9.94 4.41
N ASP A 125 -7.11 -10.25 5.03
CA ASP A 125 -7.72 -11.59 4.96
C ASP A 125 -8.09 -12.00 3.53
N LEU A 126 -8.69 -11.10 2.74
CA LEU A 126 -9.03 -11.40 1.35
C LEU A 126 -7.82 -11.45 0.42
N ALA A 127 -6.78 -10.66 0.71
CA ALA A 127 -5.51 -10.70 -0.01
C ALA A 127 -4.65 -11.91 0.35
N ASP A 128 -5.09 -12.75 1.30
CA ASP A 128 -4.33 -13.90 1.82
C ASP A 128 -2.98 -13.47 2.44
N ILE A 129 -2.91 -12.26 3.01
CA ILE A 129 -1.73 -11.75 3.71
C ILE A 129 -1.90 -12.01 5.20
N PRO A 130 -0.90 -12.57 5.90
CA PRO A 130 -0.98 -12.75 7.35
C PRO A 130 -1.35 -11.45 8.06
N LEU A 131 -2.35 -11.54 8.96
CA LEU A 131 -2.89 -10.37 9.66
C LEU A 131 -1.79 -9.67 10.45
N ARG A 132 -1.06 -10.42 11.29
CA ARG A 132 0.05 -9.86 12.08
C ARG A 132 1.31 -9.78 11.24
N ALA A 133 2.01 -8.67 11.35
CA ALA A 133 3.31 -8.47 10.70
C ALA A 133 4.35 -9.51 11.15
N SER A 134 4.25 -10.00 12.40
CA SER A 134 5.12 -11.06 12.93
C SER A 134 5.02 -12.39 12.20
N ASP A 135 3.90 -12.64 11.53
CA ASP A 135 3.58 -13.90 10.88
C ASP A 135 3.91 -13.86 9.36
N ARG A 136 4.36 -12.71 8.86
CA ARG A 136 4.73 -12.50 7.45
C ARG A 136 6.13 -13.03 7.15
N THR A 137 6.29 -13.51 5.93
CA THR A 137 7.51 -14.07 5.37
C THR A 137 8.09 -13.15 4.29
N ASP A 138 9.20 -13.57 3.70
CA ASP A 138 9.86 -12.91 2.58
C ASP A 138 9.03 -12.94 1.27
N GLU A 139 8.00 -13.79 1.22
CA GLU A 139 7.09 -13.94 0.06
C GLU A 139 5.84 -13.06 0.16
N ASP A 140 5.56 -12.46 1.32
CA ASP A 140 4.40 -11.60 1.51
C ASP A 140 4.72 -10.15 1.13
N PRO A 141 3.77 -9.35 0.62
CA PRO A 141 3.99 -7.93 0.35
C PRO A 141 4.39 -7.17 1.62
N ILE A 142 5.13 -6.07 1.44
CA ILE A 142 5.35 -5.10 2.51
C ILE A 142 4.04 -4.32 2.74
N VAL A 143 3.48 -4.40 3.94
CA VAL A 143 2.26 -3.66 4.29
C VAL A 143 2.65 -2.32 4.90
N ILE A 144 2.32 -1.23 4.22
CA ILE A 144 2.65 0.14 4.63
C ILE A 144 1.40 0.99 4.87
N GLY A 145 1.29 1.61 6.04
CA GLY A 145 0.19 2.52 6.39
C GLY A 145 0.55 3.98 6.12
N GLY A 146 -0.35 4.77 5.54
CA GLY A 146 -0.21 6.22 5.36
C GLY A 146 -1.47 6.96 5.80
N GLY A 147 -1.48 8.30 5.73
CA GLY A 147 -2.66 9.12 6.07
C GLY A 147 -2.70 9.62 7.53
N PRO A 148 -3.71 10.43 7.89
CA PRO A 148 -3.72 11.17 9.15
C PRO A 148 -3.71 10.30 10.41
N CYS A 149 -4.26 9.08 10.38
CA CYS A 149 -4.22 8.20 11.54
C CYS A 149 -2.82 7.67 11.87
N THR A 150 -1.84 7.75 10.96
CA THR A 150 -0.48 7.24 11.20
C THR A 150 0.32 8.08 12.20
N TYR A 151 -0.21 9.24 12.60
CA TYR A 151 0.36 10.03 13.69
C TYR A 151 0.23 9.35 15.06
N ASN A 152 -0.70 8.41 15.20
CA ASN A 152 -0.87 7.57 16.39
C ASN A 152 -1.00 6.08 15.95
N PRO A 153 0.08 5.45 15.46
CA PRO A 153 -0.01 4.16 14.77
C PRO A 153 -0.14 2.96 15.73
N GLU A 154 0.27 3.10 16.99
CA GLU A 154 0.35 2.02 17.98
C GLU A 154 -0.92 1.16 18.15
N PRO A 155 -2.15 1.71 18.12
CA PRO A 155 -3.36 0.88 18.24
C PRO A 155 -3.52 -0.20 17.17
N ILE A 156 -2.83 -0.07 16.03
CA ILE A 156 -2.89 -0.99 14.89
C ILE A 156 -1.50 -1.45 14.43
N ALA A 157 -0.44 -1.14 15.18
CA ALA A 157 0.94 -1.36 14.76
C ALA A 157 1.26 -2.84 14.47
N ASP A 158 0.64 -3.76 15.20
CA ASP A 158 0.80 -5.21 15.03
C ASP A 158 0.45 -5.72 13.61
N PHE A 159 -0.33 -4.95 12.84
CA PHE A 159 -0.79 -5.32 11.51
C PHE A 159 0.05 -4.71 10.38
N PHE A 160 1.07 -3.90 10.67
CA PHE A 160 1.84 -3.17 9.65
C PHE A 160 3.33 -3.46 9.74
N ASP A 161 3.99 -3.53 8.58
CA ASP A 161 5.45 -3.58 8.52
C ASP A 161 6.03 -2.18 8.68
N LEU A 162 5.42 -1.21 8.00
CA LEU A 162 5.86 0.18 7.95
C LEU A 162 4.66 1.13 8.10
N PHE A 163 4.91 2.32 8.61
CA PHE A 163 4.04 3.48 8.52
C PHE A 163 4.80 4.63 7.91
N TYR A 164 4.17 5.32 6.96
CA TYR A 164 4.59 6.60 6.45
C TYR A 164 3.87 7.70 7.25
N ILE A 165 4.63 8.51 7.98
CA ILE A 165 4.13 9.61 8.80
C ILE A 165 4.42 10.94 8.09
N GLY A 166 3.36 11.64 7.71
CA GLY A 166 3.44 12.94 7.02
C GLY A 166 2.93 12.87 5.59
N GLU A 167 3.44 13.77 4.76
CA GLU A 167 3.04 13.94 3.35
C GLU A 167 3.84 13.00 2.45
N GLY A 168 3.13 12.14 1.72
CA GLY A 168 3.70 11.01 0.98
C GLY A 168 4.58 11.43 -0.21
N GLU A 169 4.35 12.63 -0.73
CA GLU A 169 4.98 13.20 -1.91
C GLU A 169 6.51 13.42 -1.78
N THR A 170 7.08 13.13 -0.62
CA THR A 170 8.45 13.50 -0.26
C THR A 170 9.47 12.36 -0.35
N ARG A 171 9.16 11.14 0.14
CA ARG A 171 10.17 10.07 0.35
C ARG A 171 9.91 8.75 -0.36
N TYR A 172 8.78 8.58 -1.07
CA TYR A 172 8.50 7.29 -1.71
C TYR A 172 9.60 6.87 -2.70
N ARG A 173 10.22 7.79 -3.45
CA ARG A 173 11.33 7.43 -4.36
C ARG A 173 12.49 6.76 -3.64
N GLU A 174 12.94 7.34 -2.51
CA GLU A 174 14.02 6.78 -1.69
C GLU A 174 13.65 5.38 -1.14
N LEU A 175 12.39 5.18 -0.76
CA LEU A 175 11.89 3.88 -0.28
C LEU A 175 11.85 2.84 -1.41
N MET A 176 11.41 3.22 -2.61
CA MET A 176 11.37 2.32 -3.78
C MET A 176 12.79 1.94 -4.21
N ASP A 177 13.73 2.89 -4.27
CA ASP A 177 15.15 2.63 -4.57
C ASP A 177 15.80 1.70 -3.55
N LEU A 178 15.44 1.86 -2.27
CA LEU A 178 15.91 0.96 -1.22
C LEU A 178 15.36 -0.46 -1.41
N TYR A 179 14.08 -0.59 -1.71
CA TYR A 179 13.46 -1.89 -1.97
C TYR A 179 14.09 -2.60 -3.16
N GLU A 180 14.29 -1.87 -4.26
CA GLU A 180 14.92 -2.38 -5.49
C GLU A 180 16.30 -2.99 -5.19
N ARG A 181 17.15 -2.26 -4.47
CA ARG A 181 18.50 -2.71 -4.09
C ARG A 181 18.51 -3.95 -3.22
N TYR A 182 17.46 -4.18 -2.43
CA TYR A 182 17.36 -5.40 -1.66
C TYR A 182 16.79 -6.57 -2.50
N ARG A 183 15.90 -6.32 -3.48
CA ARG A 183 15.27 -7.38 -4.29
C ARG A 183 16.12 -7.87 -5.45
N TYR A 184 16.91 -6.99 -6.04
CA TYR A 184 17.61 -7.25 -7.30
C TYR A 184 19.12 -7.09 -7.13
N GLU A 185 19.88 -7.82 -7.94
CA GLU A 185 21.33 -7.72 -8.00
C GLU A 185 21.74 -6.34 -8.52
N THR A 186 22.88 -5.85 -8.04
CA THR A 186 23.46 -4.58 -8.47
C THR A 186 24.74 -4.87 -9.24
N SER A 187 24.90 -4.30 -10.42
CA SER A 187 26.12 -4.41 -11.21
C SER A 187 27.27 -3.58 -10.61
N ASP A 188 28.50 -3.83 -11.09
CA ASP A 188 29.71 -3.18 -10.59
C ASP A 188 29.69 -1.63 -10.75
N ASP A 189 28.89 -1.11 -11.67
CA ASP A 189 28.67 0.32 -11.90
C ASP A 189 27.54 0.93 -11.04
N GLY A 190 26.92 0.13 -10.17
CA GLY A 190 25.92 0.56 -9.21
C GLY A 190 24.47 0.54 -9.72
N LEU A 191 24.22 0.03 -10.93
CA LEU A 191 22.88 -0.09 -11.49
C LEU A 191 22.19 -1.39 -11.05
N VAL A 192 20.86 -1.34 -10.85
CA VAL A 192 20.06 -2.51 -10.47
C VAL A 192 19.67 -3.30 -11.72
N ASP A 193 19.89 -4.63 -11.74
CA ASP A 193 19.47 -5.52 -12.83
C ASP A 193 18.14 -6.20 -12.49
N LEU A 194 17.05 -5.67 -13.06
CA LEU A 194 15.68 -6.17 -12.86
C LEU A 194 15.47 -7.61 -13.32
N ASN A 195 16.36 -8.15 -14.16
CA ASN A 195 16.28 -9.55 -14.60
C ASN A 195 16.95 -10.51 -13.62
N ARG A 196 17.63 -10.01 -12.60
CA ARG A 196 18.40 -10.80 -11.64
C ARG A 196 17.95 -10.50 -10.23
N LYS A 197 16.89 -11.19 -9.79
CA LYS A 197 16.50 -11.19 -8.38
C LYS A 197 17.61 -11.80 -7.53
N LYS A 198 17.86 -11.22 -6.36
CA LYS A 198 18.82 -11.78 -5.40
C LYS A 198 18.35 -13.16 -4.95
N SER A 199 19.29 -14.08 -4.86
CA SER A 199 19.02 -15.46 -4.42
C SER A 199 18.50 -15.55 -2.97
N SER A 200 18.79 -14.54 -2.15
CA SER A 200 18.24 -14.36 -0.80
C SER A 200 17.82 -12.90 -0.60
N TRP A 201 16.52 -12.66 -0.39
CA TRP A 201 15.98 -11.39 0.10
C TRP A 201 15.84 -11.46 1.62
N ASP A 202 16.26 -10.41 2.32
CA ASP A 202 16.11 -10.27 3.77
C ASP A 202 15.07 -9.18 4.07
N ARG A 203 13.80 -9.58 4.30
CA ARG A 203 12.72 -8.63 4.65
C ARG A 203 13.08 -7.82 5.89
N LYS A 204 13.67 -8.45 6.91
CA LYS A 204 14.00 -7.77 8.17
C LYS A 204 15.10 -6.75 7.97
N GLY A 205 16.11 -7.09 7.18
CA GLY A 205 17.16 -6.16 6.75
C GLY A 205 16.57 -4.96 5.99
N PHE A 206 15.65 -5.19 5.05
CA PHE A 206 14.95 -4.11 4.36
C PHE A 206 14.16 -3.22 5.32
N ILE A 207 13.34 -3.81 6.20
CA ILE A 207 12.55 -3.07 7.19
C ILE A 207 13.45 -2.22 8.10
N LEU A 208 14.61 -2.76 8.52
CA LEU A 208 15.59 -2.04 9.33
C LEU A 208 16.11 -0.79 8.61
N GLU A 209 16.54 -0.90 7.35
CA GLU A 209 17.03 0.26 6.60
C GLU A 209 15.91 1.23 6.23
N ALA A 210 14.72 0.72 5.90
CA ALA A 210 13.55 1.55 5.60
C ALA A 210 13.14 2.37 6.83
N GLY A 211 13.18 1.78 8.03
CA GLY A 211 12.90 2.46 9.29
C GLY A 211 13.91 3.54 9.71
N LYS A 212 15.04 3.67 8.98
CA LYS A 212 15.99 4.78 9.13
C LYS A 212 15.66 5.97 8.23
N LEU A 213 14.80 5.80 7.23
CA LEU A 213 14.36 6.89 6.37
C LEU A 213 13.48 7.88 7.16
N PRO A 214 13.60 9.20 6.92
CA PRO A 214 12.69 10.18 7.49
C PRO A 214 11.23 9.86 7.21
N GLY A 215 10.33 10.09 8.16
CA GLY A 215 8.91 9.78 8.03
C GLY A 215 8.53 8.32 8.20
N ILE A 216 9.47 7.36 8.15
CA ILE A 216 9.13 5.94 8.23
C ILE A 216 9.21 5.45 9.68
N TYR A 217 8.09 4.92 10.18
CA TYR A 217 8.00 4.22 11.44
C TYR A 217 7.81 2.73 11.18
N ALA A 218 8.69 1.88 11.70
CA ALA A 218 8.61 0.43 11.57
C ALA A 218 8.43 -0.20 12.96
N PRO A 219 7.23 -0.70 13.32
CA PRO A 219 6.94 -1.18 14.68
C PRO A 219 7.92 -2.22 15.20
N LEU A 220 8.36 -3.15 14.35
CA LEU A 220 9.31 -4.23 14.69
C LEU A 220 10.66 -3.71 15.22
N LEU A 221 10.99 -2.44 14.99
CA LEU A 221 12.27 -1.85 15.40
C LEU A 221 12.21 -1.18 16.78
N TYR A 222 11.08 -1.25 17.49
CA TYR A 222 10.89 -0.59 18.77
C TYR A 222 10.35 -1.55 19.84
N ASP A 223 10.79 -1.32 21.08
CA ASP A 223 10.17 -1.86 22.29
C ASP A 223 9.24 -0.79 22.85
N VAL A 224 7.93 -1.09 22.89
CA VAL A 224 6.90 -0.17 23.36
C VAL A 224 6.31 -0.71 24.65
N SER A 225 6.34 0.11 25.70
CA SER A 225 5.71 -0.22 26.98
C SER A 225 4.53 0.69 27.28
N TYR A 226 3.59 0.14 28.04
CA TYR A 226 2.39 0.81 28.50
C TYR A 226 2.32 0.78 30.02
N ASN A 227 1.71 1.80 30.60
CA ASN A 227 1.40 1.87 32.01
C ASN A 227 0.32 0.85 32.38
N ALA A 228 0.13 0.62 33.68
CA ALA A 228 -0.88 -0.31 34.20
C ALA A 228 -2.32 0.09 33.83
N ASP A 229 -2.57 1.35 33.50
CA ASP A 229 -3.86 1.87 33.03
C ASP A 229 -4.03 1.79 31.50
N GLY A 230 -3.08 1.20 30.78
CA GLY A 230 -3.08 1.05 29.33
C GLY A 230 -2.63 2.30 28.56
N THR A 231 -2.23 3.37 29.24
CA THR A 231 -1.66 4.55 28.56
C THR A 231 -0.23 4.28 28.08
N PHE A 232 0.17 4.93 27.00
CA PHE A 232 1.53 4.84 26.46
C PHE A 232 2.56 5.35 27.50
N ASP A 233 3.60 4.56 27.77
CA ASP A 233 4.72 4.94 28.65
C ASP A 233 5.92 5.42 27.83
N LYS A 234 6.50 4.52 27.02
CA LYS A 234 7.70 4.83 26.23
C LYS A 234 7.85 3.90 25.04
N MET A 235 8.62 4.38 24.06
CA MET A 235 9.04 3.67 22.87
C MET A 235 10.56 3.79 22.75
N ILE A 236 11.25 2.66 22.70
CA ILE A 236 12.71 2.58 22.68
C ILE A 236 13.15 1.89 21.39
N PRO A 237 13.97 2.52 20.53
CA PRO A 237 14.50 1.84 19.35
C PRO A 237 15.42 0.70 19.77
N LEU A 238 15.27 -0.45 19.11
CA LEU A 238 16.02 -1.68 19.36
C LEU A 238 17.38 -1.72 18.65
N TYR A 239 17.55 -0.91 17.60
CA TYR A 239 18.72 -0.95 16.72
C TYR A 239 19.39 0.43 16.59
N GLU A 240 20.70 0.42 16.36
CA GLU A 240 21.46 1.65 16.09
C GLU A 240 21.02 2.29 14.76
N GLY A 241 20.96 3.62 14.73
CA GLY A 241 20.51 4.39 13.57
C GLY A 241 18.98 4.52 13.44
N VAL A 242 18.19 3.71 14.15
CA VAL A 242 16.72 3.86 14.20
C VAL A 242 16.37 5.07 15.07
N PRO A 243 15.54 6.01 14.58
CA PRO A 243 15.31 7.27 15.27
C PRO A 243 14.50 7.08 16.56
N LYS A 244 14.94 7.70 17.67
CA LYS A 244 14.15 7.73 18.93
C LYS A 244 12.79 8.42 18.79
N ARG A 245 12.65 9.30 17.79
CA ARG A 245 11.41 9.99 17.44
C ARG A 245 11.35 10.11 15.92
N VAL A 246 10.35 9.49 15.31
CA VAL A 246 10.08 9.63 13.88
C VAL A 246 9.53 11.03 13.64
N ARG A 247 10.18 11.78 12.74
CA ARG A 247 9.69 13.09 12.32
C ARG A 247 8.77 12.90 11.13
N LYS A 248 7.63 13.59 11.15
CA LYS A 248 6.74 13.64 10.01
C LYS A 248 7.41 14.35 8.84
N GLU A 249 7.16 13.86 7.64
CA GLU A 249 7.55 14.58 6.43
C GLU A 249 6.52 15.64 6.04
N LEU A 250 7.02 16.72 5.44
CA LEU A 250 6.23 17.86 4.99
C LEU A 250 6.76 18.30 3.62
N VAL A 251 5.87 18.49 2.67
CA VAL A 251 6.12 19.17 1.41
C VAL A 251 6.30 20.65 1.71
N THR A 252 7.51 21.14 1.52
CA THR A 252 7.84 22.56 1.72
C THR A 252 7.82 23.37 0.43
N ASP A 253 7.97 22.71 -0.72
CA ASP A 253 7.86 23.33 -2.05
C ASP A 253 6.51 22.93 -2.67
N LEU A 254 5.55 23.86 -2.63
CA LEU A 254 4.21 23.64 -3.19
C LEU A 254 4.13 23.95 -4.68
N ASP A 255 5.14 24.62 -5.26
CA ASP A 255 5.14 25.01 -6.67
C ASP A 255 5.52 23.83 -7.57
N ASN A 256 6.39 22.93 -7.09
CA ASN A 256 6.90 21.78 -7.85
C ASN A 256 6.49 20.41 -7.26
N THR A 257 5.52 20.38 -6.35
CA THR A 257 5.02 19.12 -5.79
C THR A 257 4.16 18.34 -6.80
N TYR A 258 3.90 17.07 -6.49
CA TYR A 258 3.05 16.22 -7.32
C TYR A 258 1.60 16.68 -7.26
N TYR A 259 1.01 16.85 -8.44
CA TYR A 259 -0.41 17.07 -8.60
C TYR A 259 -0.93 16.23 -9.77
N PRO A 260 -2.09 15.55 -9.66
CA PRO A 260 -2.65 14.75 -10.74
C PRO A 260 -3.07 15.64 -11.91
N GLU A 261 -2.35 15.55 -13.03
CA GLU A 261 -2.67 16.31 -14.25
C GLU A 261 -3.80 15.64 -15.06
N LYS A 262 -3.89 14.32 -14.96
CA LYS A 262 -4.87 13.47 -15.62
C LYS A 262 -5.66 12.70 -14.57
N PRO A 263 -6.58 13.36 -13.83
CA PRO A 263 -7.34 12.70 -12.79
C PRO A 263 -8.13 11.52 -13.37
N LEU A 264 -8.20 10.43 -12.62
CA LEU A 264 -8.99 9.26 -12.98
C LEU A 264 -10.47 9.66 -13.09
N VAL A 265 -11.16 9.21 -14.16
CA VAL A 265 -12.60 9.49 -14.34
C VAL A 265 -13.41 8.23 -14.09
N PRO A 266 -14.18 8.18 -12.99
CA PRO A 266 -14.91 6.99 -12.58
C PRO A 266 -16.11 6.71 -13.50
N TYR A 267 -16.46 5.44 -13.69
CA TYR A 267 -17.66 5.05 -14.44
C TYR A 267 -18.95 5.07 -13.62
N ILE A 268 -18.85 5.25 -12.31
CA ILE A 268 -19.98 5.41 -11.41
C ILE A 268 -19.83 6.69 -10.62
N ARG A 269 -20.96 7.24 -10.17
CA ARG A 269 -20.97 8.41 -9.30
C ARG A 269 -20.22 8.09 -8.01
N VAL A 270 -19.17 8.87 -7.74
CA VAL A 270 -18.39 8.79 -6.51
C VAL A 270 -18.99 9.68 -5.42
N THR A 271 -18.55 9.50 -4.18
CA THR A 271 -18.97 10.35 -3.07
C THR A 271 -18.48 11.79 -3.31
N GLN A 272 -19.24 12.80 -2.90
CA GLN A 272 -18.88 14.23 -3.10
C GLN A 272 -18.69 14.67 -4.58
N ASP A 273 -19.16 13.88 -5.54
CA ASP A 273 -19.30 14.29 -6.95
C ASP A 273 -20.40 15.37 -7.03
N ARG A 274 -19.99 16.63 -7.17
CA ARG A 274 -20.87 17.82 -7.20
C ARG A 274 -20.87 18.47 -8.57
#